data_AF-A0A517YLD9-F1
#
_entry.id   AF-A0A517YLD9-F1
#
_cell.length_a   1.000
_cell.length_b   1.000
_cell.length_c   1.000
_cell.angle_alpha   90.00
_cell.angle_beta   90.00
_cell.angle_gamma   90.00
#
_symmetry.space_group_name_H-M   'P 1'
#
loop_
_entity.id
_entity.type
_entity.pdbx_description
1 polymer ?
#
loop_
_entity_poly.entity_id
_entity_poly.type
_entity_poly.pdbx_seq_one_letter_code
_entity_poly.pdbx_strand_id
1 'polypeptide(L)'
;MGFLQRLSNWFSQGGREENLLQQAVDLAKEKQPAEAIKIYNELLRSQSASSILKARALFNRALAYSSLKDDQRAAADLQTLVSSNDAPENVRSAARTQLVRIRNRA
;
A
#
# COMPACT_ATOMS: atom_id res chain seq x y z
N MET A 1 16.85 14.45 31.36
CA MET A 1 15.42 14.34 30.97
C MET A 1 15.34 13.84 29.52
N GLY A 2 15.34 12.52 29.27
CA GLY A 2 15.45 12.01 27.88
C GLY A 2 14.85 10.63 27.62
N PHE A 3 14.30 9.97 28.64
CA PHE A 3 13.68 8.66 28.50
C PHE A 3 12.23 8.76 28.00
N LEU A 4 11.46 9.70 28.55
CA LEU A 4 10.04 9.88 28.22
C LEU A 4 9.81 10.43 26.80
N GLN A 5 10.78 11.11 26.21
CA GLN A 5 10.66 11.70 24.87
C GLN A 5 10.86 10.68 23.73
N ARG A 6 11.52 9.54 24.01
CA ARG A 6 11.61 8.41 23.07
C ARG A 6 10.36 7.53 23.11
N LEU A 7 9.64 7.50 24.24
CA LEU A 7 8.40 6.74 24.40
C LEU A 7 7.20 7.39 23.69
N SER A 8 7.14 8.72 23.62
CA SER A 8 6.04 9.43 22.94
C SER A 8 6.07 9.28 21.42
N ASN A 9 7.25 9.20 20.80
CA ASN A 9 7.36 9.01 19.34
C ASN A 9 6.79 7.68 18.84
N TRP A 10 6.73 6.64 19.67
CA TRP A 10 6.23 5.32 19.27
C TRP A 10 4.70 5.27 19.15
N PHE A 11 3.97 6.10 19.90
CA PHE A 11 2.50 6.14 19.86
C PHE A 11 1.96 7.04 18.73
N SER A 12 2.72 8.04 18.28
CA SER A 12 2.27 8.98 17.22
C SER A 12 2.59 8.52 15.80
N GLN A 13 3.47 7.52 15.64
CA GLN A 13 4.03 7.16 14.34
C GLN A 13 3.11 6.26 13.51
N GLY A 14 2.39 5.34 14.15
CA GLY A 14 1.39 4.50 13.47
C GLY A 14 0.20 5.30 12.93
N GLY A 15 -0.26 6.31 13.67
CA GLY A 15 -1.33 7.21 13.20
C GLY A 15 -0.93 8.06 11.99
N ARG A 16 0.36 8.44 11.88
CA ARG A 16 0.87 9.17 10.71
C ARG A 16 0.81 8.31 9.45
N GLU A 17 1.18 7.04 9.54
CA GLU A 17 1.19 6.13 8.39
C GLU A 17 -0.23 5.78 7.93
N GLU A 18 -1.16 5.63 8.87
CA GLU A 18 -2.59 5.50 8.56
C GLU A 18 -3.10 6.75 7.81
N ASN A 19 -2.75 7.95 8.27
CA ASN A 19 -3.11 9.20 7.60
C ASN A 19 -2.51 9.31 6.19
N LEU A 20 -1.25 8.90 6.01
CA LEU A 20 -0.61 8.86 4.68
C LEU A 20 -1.31 7.86 3.76
N LEU A 21 -1.71 6.69 4.29
CA LEU A 21 -2.45 5.70 3.50
C LEU A 21 -3.80 6.26 3.05
N GLN A 22 -4.52 6.93 3.95
CA GLN A 22 -5.79 7.57 3.66
C GLN A 22 -5.63 8.66 2.59
N GLN A 23 -4.64 9.55 2.77
CA GLN A 23 -4.31 10.59 1.80
C GLN A 23 -4.01 10.01 0.41
N ALA A 24 -3.21 8.96 0.34
CA ALA A 24 -2.89 8.31 -0.93
C ALA A 24 -4.13 7.69 -1.60
N VAL A 25 -5.02 7.07 -0.81
CA VAL A 25 -6.29 6.53 -1.31
C VAL A 25 -7.19 7.63 -1.86
N ASP A 26 -7.26 8.78 -1.20
CA ASP A 26 -8.08 9.89 -1.67
C ASP A 26 -7.50 10.52 -2.94
N LEU A 27 -6.18 10.67 -3.05
CA LEU A 27 -5.52 11.08 -4.31
C LEU A 27 -5.79 10.09 -5.46
N ALA A 28 -5.79 8.78 -5.17
CA ALA A 28 -6.12 7.78 -6.18
C ALA A 28 -7.58 7.91 -6.67
N LYS A 29 -8.52 8.22 -5.77
CA LYS A 29 -9.93 8.50 -6.11
C LYS A 29 -10.09 9.80 -6.90
N GLU A 30 -9.30 10.82 -6.59
CA GLU A 30 -9.26 12.10 -7.30
C GLU A 30 -8.63 12.00 -8.71
N LYS A 31 -8.41 10.78 -9.22
CA LYS A 31 -7.78 10.50 -10.51
C LYS A 31 -6.35 11.04 -10.58
N GLN A 32 -5.66 11.11 -9.45
CA GLN A 32 -4.24 11.44 -9.35
C GLN A 32 -3.40 10.20 -8.93
N PRO A 33 -3.43 9.11 -9.72
CA PRO A 33 -2.73 7.87 -9.34
C PRO A 33 -1.21 8.05 -9.23
N ALA A 34 -0.62 8.99 -9.97
CA ALA A 34 0.81 9.27 -9.92
C ALA A 34 1.26 9.82 -8.55
N GLU A 35 0.50 10.74 -7.96
CA GLU A 35 0.80 11.28 -6.63
C GLU A 35 0.54 10.24 -5.53
N ALA A 36 -0.55 9.47 -5.65
CA ALA A 36 -0.85 8.36 -4.76
C ALA A 36 0.30 7.33 -4.71
N ILE A 37 0.87 6.97 -5.87
CA ILE A 37 2.01 6.04 -5.96
C ILE A 37 3.22 6.54 -5.16
N LYS A 38 3.51 7.85 -5.15
CA LYS A 38 4.63 8.40 -4.38
C LYS A 38 4.45 8.16 -2.89
N ILE A 39 3.24 8.40 -2.37
CA ILE A 39 2.94 8.18 -0.95
C ILE A 39 2.94 6.69 -0.61
N TYR A 40 2.41 5.82 -1.47
CA TYR A 40 2.51 4.38 -1.26
C TYR A 40 3.97 3.89 -1.23
N ASN A 41 4.85 4.46 -2.08
CA ASN A 41 6.28 4.16 -2.04
C ASN A 41 6.93 4.58 -0.72
N GLU A 42 6.54 5.73 -0.16
CA GLU A 42 7.00 6.18 1.16
C GLU A 42 6.55 5.22 2.26
N LEU A 43 5.26 4.84 2.27
CA LEU A 43 4.70 3.88 3.23
C LEU A 43 5.40 2.53 3.19
N LEU A 44 5.72 2.03 2.01
CA LEU A 44 6.39 0.73 1.85
C LEU A 44 7.85 0.77 2.27
N ARG A 45 8.50 1.93 2.21
CA ARG A 45 9.85 2.15 2.73
C ARG A 45 9.87 2.39 4.24
N SER A 46 8.74 2.74 4.84
CA SER A 46 8.65 2.94 6.28
C SER A 46 8.88 1.63 7.04
N GLN A 47 9.84 1.64 7.96
CA GLN A 47 10.10 0.49 8.84
C GLN A 47 9.07 0.38 9.96
N SER A 48 8.46 1.50 10.37
CA SER A 48 7.44 1.55 11.40
C SER A 48 6.05 1.11 10.91
N ALA A 49 5.83 1.11 9.59
CA ALA A 49 4.54 0.71 9.03
C ALA A 49 4.27 -0.77 9.28
N SER A 50 3.09 -1.03 9.84
CA SER A 50 2.62 -2.39 10.11
C SER A 50 2.50 -3.22 8.83
N SER A 51 2.61 -4.54 8.95
CA SER A 51 2.42 -5.46 7.83
C SER A 51 1.07 -5.26 7.13
N ILE A 52 0.02 -4.97 7.90
CA ILE A 52 -1.32 -4.68 7.39
C ILE A 52 -1.34 -3.40 6.55
N LEU A 53 -0.74 -2.30 7.05
CA LEU A 53 -0.66 -1.04 6.30
C LEU A 53 0.15 -1.22 5.01
N LYS A 54 1.28 -1.93 5.08
CA LYS A 54 2.09 -2.26 3.89
C LYS A 54 1.32 -3.10 2.88
N ALA A 55 0.54 -4.08 3.33
CA ALA A 55 -0.30 -4.88 2.45
C ALA A 55 -1.37 -4.03 1.73
N ARG A 56 -2.05 -3.15 2.47
CA ARG A 56 -3.02 -2.21 1.87
C ARG A 56 -2.35 -1.24 0.91
N ALA A 57 -1.19 -0.70 1.26
CA ALA A 57 -0.41 0.19 0.40
C ALA A 57 0.01 -0.50 -0.90
N LEU A 58 0.52 -1.74 -0.85
CA LEU A 58 0.84 -2.53 -2.05
C LEU A 58 -0.38 -2.73 -2.94
N PHE A 59 -1.53 -3.10 -2.35
CA PHE A 59 -2.74 -3.36 -3.11
C PHE A 59 -3.23 -2.10 -3.82
N ASN A 60 -3.31 -0.98 -3.10
CA ASN A 60 -3.75 0.27 -3.68
C ASN A 60 -2.74 0.83 -4.70
N ARG A 61 -1.43 0.64 -4.49
CA ARG A 61 -0.41 0.99 -5.48
C ARG A 61 -0.59 0.21 -6.77
N ALA A 62 -0.91 -1.08 -6.68
CA ALA A 62 -1.23 -1.89 -7.85
C ALA A 62 -2.46 -1.35 -8.61
N LEU A 63 -3.51 -0.93 -7.90
CA LEU A 63 -4.68 -0.32 -8.53
C LEU A 63 -4.33 1.02 -9.22
N ALA A 64 -3.49 1.83 -8.59
CA ALA A 64 -3.01 3.07 -9.18
C ALA A 64 -2.16 2.81 -10.44
N TYR A 65 -1.27 1.82 -10.44
CA TYR A 65 -0.51 1.41 -11.62
C TYR A 65 -1.42 0.91 -12.75
N SER A 66 -2.41 0.06 -12.44
CA SER A 66 -3.37 -0.40 -13.46
C SER A 66 -4.21 0.75 -14.04
N SER A 67 -4.51 1.77 -13.23
CA SER A 67 -5.18 3.00 -13.69
C SER A 67 -4.30 3.82 -14.65
N LEU A 68 -2.98 3.71 -14.53
CA LEU A 68 -1.99 4.29 -15.44
C LEU A 68 -1.66 3.37 -16.64
N LYS A 69 -2.39 2.25 -16.81
CA LYS A 69 -2.09 1.19 -17.80
C LYS A 69 -0.72 0.53 -17.62
N ASP A 70 -0.12 0.66 -16.44
CA ASP A 70 1.12 -0.03 -16.07
C ASP A 70 0.81 -1.36 -15.39
N ASP A 71 0.24 -2.26 -16.18
CA ASP A 71 -0.23 -3.55 -15.70
C ASP A 71 0.93 -4.48 -15.28
N GLN A 72 2.15 -4.25 -15.78
CA GLN A 72 3.35 -4.97 -15.36
C GLN A 72 3.69 -4.68 -13.90
N ARG A 73 3.79 -3.40 -13.51
CA ARG A 73 4.07 -3.03 -12.11
C ARG A 73 2.92 -3.39 -11.19
N ALA A 74 1.68 -3.24 -11.67
CA ALA A 74 0.51 -3.66 -10.92
C ALA A 74 0.53 -5.17 -10.63
N ALA A 75 0.83 -6.01 -11.62
CA ALA A 75 0.91 -7.46 -11.44
C ALA A 75 2.02 -7.87 -10.46
N ALA A 76 3.17 -7.18 -10.48
CA ALA A 76 4.27 -7.43 -9.54
C ALA A 76 3.88 -7.15 -8.08
N ASP A 77 3.20 -6.03 -7.83
CA ASP A 77 2.71 -5.67 -6.49
C ASP A 77 1.68 -6.68 -5.98
N LEU A 78 0.75 -7.10 -6.84
CA LEU A 78 -0.26 -8.10 -6.49
C LEU A 78 0.35 -9.48 -6.24
N GLN A 79 1.33 -9.90 -7.04
CA GLN A 79 2.04 -11.17 -6.80
C GLN A 79 2.75 -11.16 -5.44
N THR A 80 3.40 -10.06 -5.09
CA THR A 80 4.05 -9.88 -3.79
C THR A 80 3.04 -10.07 -2.65
N LEU A 81 1.83 -9.51 -2.79
CA LEU A 81 0.75 -9.68 -1.82
C LEU A 81 0.24 -11.12 -1.71
N VAL A 82 0.06 -11.79 -2.84
CA VAL A 82 -0.44 -13.17 -2.86
C VAL A 82 0.58 -14.15 -2.26
N SER A 83 1.87 -13.89 -2.44
CA SER A 83 2.97 -14.67 -1.86
C SER A 83 3.28 -14.33 -0.40
N SER A 84 2.80 -13.19 0.11
CA SER A 84 3.02 -12.78 1.51
C SER A 84 2.10 -13.56 2.46
N ASN A 85 2.67 -14.18 3.50
CA ASN A 85 1.88 -14.84 4.53
C ASN A 85 1.38 -13.88 5.63
N ASP A 86 1.96 -12.68 5.69
CA ASP A 86 1.66 -11.66 6.70
C ASP A 86 0.50 -10.73 6.28
N ALA A 87 0.09 -10.80 5.01
CA ALA A 87 -1.02 -10.03 4.49
C ALA A 87 -2.36 -10.66 4.93
N PRO A 88 -3.34 -9.85 5.37
CA PRO A 88 -4.68 -10.33 5.69
C PRO A 88 -5.33 -11.11 4.53
N GLU A 89 -6.04 -12.20 4.81
CA GLU A 89 -6.59 -13.08 3.76
C GLU A 89 -7.54 -12.35 2.81
N ASN A 90 -8.34 -11.40 3.32
CA ASN A 90 -9.20 -10.56 2.49
C ASN A 90 -8.40 -9.73 1.46
N VAL A 91 -7.24 -9.21 1.85
CA VAL A 91 -6.35 -8.46 0.94
C VAL A 91 -5.71 -9.41 -0.07
N ARG A 92 -5.26 -10.60 0.35
CA ARG A 92 -4.69 -11.60 -0.55
C ARG A 92 -5.70 -12.09 -1.58
N SER A 93 -6.93 -12.39 -1.14
CA SER A 93 -8.02 -12.81 -2.00
C SER A 93 -8.34 -11.74 -3.06
N ALA A 94 -8.52 -10.48 -2.63
CA ALA A 94 -8.71 -9.35 -3.55
C ALA A 94 -7.53 -9.20 -4.53
N ALA A 95 -6.30 -9.38 -4.05
CA ALA A 95 -5.11 -9.33 -4.89
C ALA A 95 -5.08 -10.43 -5.94
N ARG A 96 -5.45 -11.68 -5.60
CA ARG A 96 -5.59 -12.78 -6.56
C ARG A 96 -6.60 -12.45 -7.65
N THR A 97 -7.79 -11.98 -7.26
CA THR A 97 -8.84 -11.61 -8.23
C THR A 97 -8.35 -10.51 -9.18
N GLN A 98 -7.70 -9.48 -8.64
CA GLN A 98 -7.22 -8.39 -9.47
C GLN A 98 -6.05 -8.81 -10.37
N LEU A 99 -5.18 -9.70 -9.91
CA LEU A 99 -4.08 -10.24 -10.70
C LEU A 99 -4.59 -11.01 -11.92
N VAL A 100 -5.64 -11.82 -11.74
CA VAL A 100 -6.30 -12.53 -12.85
C VAL A 100 -6.88 -11.54 -13.86
N ARG A 101 -7.55 -10.47 -13.39
CA ARG A 101 -8.09 -9.43 -14.27
C ARG A 101 -7.01 -8.74 -15.10
N ILE A 102 -5.88 -8.42 -14.49
CA ILE A 102 -4.75 -7.79 -15.18
C ILE A 102 -4.14 -8.74 -16.20
N ARG A 103 -3.94 -10.02 -15.84
CA ARG A 103 -3.44 -11.04 -16.76
C ARG A 103 -4.35 -11.25 -17.97
N ASN A 104 -5.66 -11.09 -17.80
CA ASN A 104 -6.61 -11.20 -18.91
C ASN A 104 -6.69 -9.93 -19.79
N ARG A 105 -6.05 -8.83 -19.39
CA ARG A 105 -6.00 -7.56 -20.14
C ARG A 105 -4.70 -7.38 -20.93
N ALA A 106 -3.63 -8.05 -20.53
CA ALA A 106 -2.33 -8.05 -21.18
C ALA A 106 -2.34 -8.97 -22.41
#